data_AF-A0A7T0PB11-F1
#
_entry.id   AF-A0A7T0PB11-F1
#
_cell.length_a   1.000
_cell.length_b   1.000
_cell.length_c   1.000
_cell.angle_alpha   90.00
_cell.angle_beta   90.00
_cell.angle_gamma   90.00
#
_symmetry.space_group_name_H-M   'P 1'
#
loop_
_entity.id
_entity.type
_entity.pdbx_description
1 polymer ?
#
loop_
_entity_poly.entity_id
_entity_poly.type
_entity_poly.pdbx_seq_one_letter_code
_entity_poly.pdbx_strand_id
1 'polypeptide(L)'
;MTTAQIITAVIVALITTGGTLWGQKAAGKAQQDTKRIESSGPDWKAFTEEMRETSRAQDEKISRLEREIDQLKNKIEEVKTRYWLAIQHIRALHLRDPTAPEHTPPPEEIAGDI
;
A
#
# COMPACT_ATOMS: atom_id res chain seq x y z
N MET A 1 8.29 -78.97 14.34
CA MET A 1 8.30 -77.79 13.45
C MET A 1 9.06 -78.16 12.21
N THR A 2 8.42 -78.08 11.05
CA THR A 2 9.10 -78.30 9.77
C THR A 2 9.85 -77.03 9.38
N THR A 3 10.94 -77.17 8.62
CA THR A 3 11.75 -76.05 8.11
C THR A 3 10.90 -74.99 7.39
N ALA A 4 9.81 -75.42 6.74
CA ALA A 4 8.83 -74.54 6.11
C ALA A 4 8.19 -73.53 7.10
N GLN A 5 7.82 -73.96 8.32
CA GLN A 5 7.17 -73.08 9.31
C GLN A 5 8.11 -71.98 9.84
N ILE A 6 9.40 -72.31 9.97
CA ILE A 6 10.43 -71.35 10.42
C ILE A 6 10.66 -70.28 9.34
N ILE A 7 10.71 -70.68 8.06
CA ILE A 7 10.88 -69.76 6.93
C ILE A 7 9.69 -68.80 6.84
N THR A 8 8.46 -69.30 6.99
CA THR A 8 7.25 -68.45 6.95
C THR A 8 7.23 -67.44 8.10
N ALA A 9 7.59 -67.86 9.33
CA ALA A 9 7.62 -66.98 10.49
C ALA A 9 8.65 -65.85 10.35
N VAL A 10 9.83 -66.15 9.80
CA VAL A 10 10.89 -65.16 9.56
C VAL A 10 10.47 -64.12 8.52
N ILE A 11 9.83 -64.55 7.42
CA ILE A 11 9.34 -63.64 6.37
C ILE A 11 8.26 -62.71 6.93
N VAL A 12 7.30 -63.23 7.69
CA VAL A 12 6.24 -62.42 8.31
C VAL A 12 6.85 -61.42 9.30
N ALA A 13 7.79 -61.84 10.14
CA ALA A 13 8.47 -60.94 11.07
C ALA A 13 9.22 -59.81 10.34
N LEU A 14 9.90 -60.10 9.24
CA LEU A 14 10.62 -59.09 8.43
C LEU A 14 9.68 -58.10 7.75
N ILE A 15 8.56 -58.57 7.18
CA ILE A 15 7.56 -57.70 6.55
C ILE A 15 6.90 -56.81 7.60
N THR A 16 6.56 -57.38 8.78
CA THR A 16 5.87 -56.63 9.84
C THR A 16 6.79 -55.55 10.42
N THR A 17 8.06 -55.90 10.69
CA THR A 17 9.07 -54.97 11.23
C THR A 17 9.47 -53.91 10.20
N GLY A 18 9.66 -54.32 8.94
CA GLY A 18 9.94 -53.40 7.84
C GLY A 18 8.80 -52.40 7.62
N GLY A 19 7.55 -52.88 7.64
CA GLY A 19 6.35 -52.05 7.52
C GLY A 19 6.15 -51.07 8.67
N THR A 20 6.43 -51.47 9.91
CA THR A 20 6.35 -50.57 11.08
C THR A 20 7.42 -49.49 11.05
N LEU A 21 8.66 -49.82 10.69
CA LEU A 21 9.73 -48.82 10.58
C LEU A 21 9.46 -47.80 9.47
N TRP A 22 8.94 -48.25 8.33
CA TRP A 22 8.53 -47.34 7.24
C TRP A 22 7.35 -46.45 7.66
N GLY A 23 6.34 -47.03 8.31
CA GLY A 23 5.20 -46.29 8.83
C GLY A 23 5.59 -45.22 9.86
N GLN A 24 6.51 -45.55 10.78
CA GLN A 24 7.03 -44.59 11.76
C GLN A 24 7.84 -43.46 11.12
N LYS A 25 8.67 -43.76 10.11
CA LYS A 25 9.41 -42.73 9.36
C LYS A 25 8.49 -41.79 8.59
N ALA A 26 7.46 -42.34 7.93
CA ALA A 26 6.47 -41.55 7.21
C ALA A 26 5.63 -40.67 8.15
N ALA A 27 5.18 -41.22 9.30
CA ALA A 27 4.45 -40.48 10.31
C ALA A 27 5.28 -39.36 10.95
N GLY A 28 6.57 -39.62 11.24
CA GLY A 28 7.48 -38.60 11.77
C GLY A 28 7.75 -37.46 10.80
N LYS A 29 7.86 -37.76 9.50
CA LYS A 29 8.01 -36.74 8.44
C LYS A 29 6.74 -35.92 8.27
N ALA A 30 5.57 -36.57 8.26
CA ALA A 30 4.28 -35.88 8.23
C ALA A 30 4.09 -34.95 9.43
N GLN A 31 4.44 -35.39 10.65
CA GLN A 31 4.41 -34.53 11.84
C GLN A 31 5.38 -33.35 11.77
N GLN A 32 6.56 -33.52 11.16
CA GLN A 32 7.51 -32.42 10.95
C GLN A 32 6.97 -31.38 9.96
N ASP A 33 6.37 -31.85 8.87
CA ASP A 33 5.77 -30.98 7.86
C ASP A 33 4.53 -30.26 8.43
N THR A 34 3.68 -30.95 9.20
CA THR A 34 2.56 -30.32 9.93
C THR A 34 3.06 -29.26 10.91
N LYS A 35 4.08 -29.55 11.71
CA LYS A 35 4.67 -28.57 12.65
C LYS A 35 5.24 -27.34 11.94
N ARG A 36 5.86 -27.50 10.77
CA ARG A 36 6.36 -26.39 9.95
C ARG A 36 5.23 -25.53 9.41
N ILE A 37 4.13 -26.14 8.98
CA ILE A 37 2.94 -25.43 8.49
C ILE A 37 2.25 -24.71 9.65
N GLU A 38 2.10 -25.36 10.80
CA GLU A 38 1.55 -24.77 12.02
C GLU A 38 2.41 -23.60 12.53
N SER A 39 3.74 -23.67 12.39
CA SER A 39 4.62 -22.57 12.80
C SER A 39 4.59 -21.39 11.82
N SER A 40 4.33 -21.63 10.52
CA SER A 40 4.35 -20.57 9.50
C SER A 40 2.99 -19.93 9.24
N GLY A 41 1.88 -20.56 9.63
CA GLY A 41 0.53 -19.96 9.55
C GLY A 41 0.35 -18.67 10.37
N PRO A 42 0.84 -18.59 11.62
CA PRO A 42 0.84 -17.36 12.43
C PRO A 42 1.64 -16.22 11.78
N ASP A 43 2.79 -16.52 11.18
CA ASP A 43 3.65 -15.54 10.50
C ASP A 43 2.96 -14.96 9.25
N TRP A 44 2.28 -15.80 8.48
CA TRP A 44 1.46 -15.34 7.36
C TRP A 44 0.31 -14.43 7.80
N LYS A 45 -0.36 -14.78 8.91
CA LYS A 45 -1.45 -13.94 9.45
C LYS A 45 -0.93 -12.58 9.89
N ALA A 46 0.20 -12.54 10.61
CA ALA A 46 0.84 -11.30 11.04
C ALA A 46 1.24 -10.43 9.83
N PHE A 47 1.88 -11.03 8.82
CA PHE A 47 2.24 -10.34 7.58
C PHE A 47 1.02 -9.76 6.85
N THR A 48 -0.07 -10.53 6.73
CA THR A 48 -1.28 -10.04 6.07
C THR A 48 -1.95 -8.91 6.85
N GLU A 49 -1.91 -8.95 8.18
CA GLU A 49 -2.45 -7.87 9.01
C GLU A 49 -1.61 -6.59 8.87
N GLU A 50 -0.27 -6.71 8.93
CA GLU A 50 0.64 -5.59 8.73
C GLU A 50 0.48 -4.94 7.34
N MET A 51 0.33 -5.75 6.29
CA MET A 51 0.03 -5.26 4.94
C MET A 51 -1.31 -4.55 4.88
N ARG A 52 -2.33 -5.06 5.58
CA ARG A 52 -3.67 -4.44 5.63
C ARG A 52 -3.64 -3.11 6.38
N GLU A 53 -2.94 -3.03 7.49
CA GLU A 53 -2.73 -1.79 8.24
C GLU A 53 -1.97 -0.76 7.42
N THR A 54 -0.90 -1.18 6.74
CA THR A 54 -0.13 -0.32 5.83
C THR A 54 -1.00 0.21 4.70
N SER A 55 -1.81 -0.64 4.07
CA SER A 55 -2.75 -0.23 3.03
C SER A 55 -3.76 0.80 3.54
N ARG A 56 -4.35 0.57 4.72
CA ARG A 56 -5.29 1.53 5.33
C ARG A 56 -4.63 2.88 5.61
N ALA A 57 -3.42 2.87 6.15
CA ALA A 57 -2.67 4.11 6.42
C ALA A 57 -2.34 4.87 5.12
N GLN A 58 -2.05 4.16 4.03
CA GLN A 58 -1.87 4.76 2.72
C GLN A 58 -3.16 5.36 2.16
N ASP A 59 -4.29 4.66 2.27
CA ASP A 59 -5.60 5.15 1.83
C ASP A 59 -6.02 6.42 2.57
N GLU A 60 -5.77 6.48 3.88
CA GLU A 60 -6.02 7.67 4.69
C GLU A 60 -5.13 8.85 4.27
N LYS A 61 -3.86 8.59 3.94
CA LYS A 61 -2.93 9.61 3.45
C LYS A 61 -3.36 10.12 2.08
N ILE A 62 -3.77 9.23 1.17
CA ILE A 62 -4.29 9.60 -0.16
C ILE A 62 -5.53 10.48 0.01
N SER A 63 -6.50 10.05 0.83
CA SER A 63 -7.72 10.81 1.10
C SER A 63 -7.44 12.21 1.66
N ARG A 64 -6.40 12.34 2.49
CA ARG A 64 -5.97 13.65 3.02
C ARG A 64 -5.39 14.53 1.92
N LEU A 65 -4.48 13.98 1.12
CA LEU A 65 -3.84 14.70 0.02
C LEU A 65 -4.86 15.17 -1.02
N GLU A 66 -5.86 14.35 -1.35
CA GLU A 66 -6.94 14.73 -2.26
C GLU A 66 -7.72 15.94 -1.73
N ARG A 67 -8.07 15.96 -0.44
CA ARG A 67 -8.74 17.13 0.18
C ARG A 67 -7.85 18.37 0.17
N GLU A 68 -6.55 18.23 0.46
CA GLU A 68 -5.61 19.35 0.44
C GLU A 68 -5.47 19.93 -0.98
N ILE A 69 -5.43 19.07 -2.00
CA ILE A 69 -5.42 19.47 -3.41
C ILE A 69 -6.68 20.26 -3.76
N ASP A 70 -7.86 19.77 -3.36
CA ASP A 70 -9.12 20.45 -3.66
C ASP A 70 -9.22 21.81 -2.94
N GLN A 71 -8.75 21.89 -1.69
CA GLN A 71 -8.64 23.16 -0.97
C GLN A 71 -7.67 24.13 -1.66
N LEU A 72 -6.53 23.63 -2.15
CA LEU A 72 -5.55 24.46 -2.84
C LEU A 72 -6.11 24.99 -4.16
N LYS A 73 -6.79 24.15 -4.94
CA LYS A 73 -7.48 24.57 -6.18
C LYS A 73 -8.49 25.67 -5.90
N ASN A 74 -9.32 25.52 -4.87
CA ASN A 74 -10.31 26.54 -4.49
C ASN A 74 -9.64 27.86 -4.10
N LYS A 75 -8.55 27.82 -3.33
CA LYS A 75 -7.79 29.02 -2.96
C LYS A 75 -7.14 29.70 -4.17
N ILE A 76 -6.62 28.91 -5.11
CA ILE A 76 -6.04 29.44 -6.35
C ILE A 76 -7.11 30.17 -7.17
N GLU A 77 -8.29 29.57 -7.35
CA GLU A 77 -9.38 30.23 -8.07
C GLU A 77 -9.83 31.52 -7.36
N GLU A 78 -9.94 31.52 -6.02
CA GLU A 78 -10.28 32.73 -5.26
C GLU A 78 -9.24 33.85 -5.45
N VAL A 79 -7.95 33.51 -5.39
CA VAL A 79 -6.86 34.48 -5.63
C VAL A 79 -6.91 35.00 -7.06
N LYS A 80 -7.11 34.13 -8.04
CA LYS A 80 -7.23 34.50 -9.46
C LYS A 80 -8.42 35.44 -9.69
N THR A 81 -9.57 35.17 -9.08
CA THR A 81 -10.73 36.07 -9.17
C THR A 81 -10.40 37.44 -8.57
N ARG A 82 -9.82 37.49 -7.37
CA ARG A 82 -9.44 38.76 -6.72
C ARG A 82 -8.40 39.53 -7.53
N TYR A 83 -7.43 38.82 -8.09
CA TYR A 83 -6.42 39.39 -8.98
C TYR A 83 -7.07 40.09 -10.18
N TRP A 84 -7.93 39.39 -10.92
CA TRP A 84 -8.60 39.98 -12.09
C TRP A 84 -9.51 41.16 -11.73
N LEU A 85 -10.19 41.12 -10.58
CA LEU A 85 -10.97 42.26 -10.09
C LEU A 85 -10.07 43.48 -9.82
N ALA A 86 -8.90 43.27 -9.21
CA ALA A 86 -7.94 44.35 -8.97
C ALA A 86 -7.41 44.93 -10.29
N ILE A 87 -7.04 44.07 -11.25
CA ILE A 87 -6.61 44.51 -12.59
C ILE A 87 -7.69 45.33 -13.30
N GLN A 88 -8.94 44.86 -13.30
CA GLN A 88 -10.04 45.61 -13.89
C GLN A 88 -10.27 46.96 -13.21
N HIS A 89 -10.13 47.01 -11.89
CA HIS A 89 -10.22 48.27 -11.15
C HIS A 89 -9.12 49.25 -11.55
N ILE A 90 -7.87 48.78 -11.65
CA ILE A 90 -6.72 49.61 -12.06
C ILE A 90 -6.91 50.11 -13.50
N ARG A 91 -7.32 49.24 -14.43
CA ARG A 91 -7.66 49.62 -15.81
C ARG A 91 -8.71 50.73 -15.85
N ALA A 92 -9.77 50.61 -15.04
CA ALA A 92 -10.80 51.63 -14.96
C ALA A 92 -10.26 52.97 -14.43
N LEU A 93 -9.29 52.95 -13.51
CA LEU A 93 -8.60 54.15 -13.05
C LEU A 93 -7.74 54.77 -14.16
N HIS A 94 -6.97 53.98 -14.89
CA HIS A 94 -6.16 54.47 -16.03
C HIS A 94 -7.01 55.04 -17.17
N LEU A 95 -8.19 54.50 -17.41
CA LEU A 95 -9.14 55.09 -18.36
C LEU A 95 -9.64 56.47 -17.92
N ARG A 96 -9.73 56.71 -16.60
CA ARG A 96 -10.16 57.98 -16.03
C ARG A 96 -9.01 59.00 -15.95
N ASP A 97 -7.80 58.54 -15.70
CA ASP A 97 -6.57 59.34 -15.70
C ASP A 97 -5.50 58.67 -16.59
N PRO A 98 -5.46 59.02 -17.89
CA PRO A 98 -4.52 58.43 -18.84
C PRO A 98 -3.05 58.72 -18.54
N THR A 99 -2.75 59.73 -17.70
CA THR A 99 -1.38 60.12 -17.36
C THR A 99 -0.83 59.38 -16.14
N ALA A 100 -1.70 58.71 -15.38
CA ALA A 100 -1.33 57.97 -14.17
C ALA A 100 -0.17 56.96 -14.36
N PRO A 101 -0.08 56.18 -15.46
CA PRO A 101 1.02 55.23 -15.66
C PRO A 101 2.41 55.88 -15.75
N GLU A 102 2.50 57.16 -16.15
CA GLU A 102 3.79 57.87 -16.26
C GLU A 102 4.36 58.24 -14.89
N HIS A 103 3.49 58.47 -13.91
CA HIS A 103 3.86 58.93 -12.57
C HIS A 103 3.74 57.83 -11.51
N THR A 104 2.88 56.85 -11.74
CA THR A 104 2.69 55.65 -10.90
C THR A 104 2.58 54.43 -11.81
N PRO A 105 3.71 53.94 -12.34
CA PRO A 105 3.70 52.78 -13.21
C PRO A 105 3.21 51.54 -12.45
N PRO A 106 2.51 50.63 -13.13
CA PRO A 106 2.13 49.37 -12.53
C PRO A 106 3.36 48.54 -12.14
N PRO A 107 3.30 47.76 -11.06
CA PRO A 107 4.33 46.78 -10.71
C PRO A 107 4.63 45.85 -11.90
N GLU A 108 5.90 45.45 -12.05
CA GLU A 108 6.37 44.64 -13.17
C GLU A 108 5.58 43.32 -13.31
N GLU A 109 5.21 42.72 -12.18
CA GLU A 109 4.50 41.45 -12.10
C GLU A 109 3.10 41.51 -12.74
N ILE A 110 2.51 42.70 -12.83
CA ILE A 110 1.15 42.89 -13.34
C ILE A 110 1.11 43.83 -14.55
N ALA A 111 2.25 44.39 -14.96
CA ALA A 111 2.33 45.38 -16.02
C ALA A 111 1.82 44.84 -17.37
N GLY A 112 2.04 43.55 -17.66
CA GLY A 112 1.53 42.88 -18.86
C GLY A 112 0.02 42.59 -18.82
N ASP A 113 -0.58 42.64 -17.63
CA ASP A 113 -1.99 42.34 -17.41
C ASP A 113 -2.84 43.61 -17.31
N ILE A 114 -2.25 44.80 -17.28
CA ILE A 114 -2.97 46.09 -17.20
C ILE A 114 -3.22 46.65 -18.60
#